data_AF-A0A1B6JZ30-F1
#
_entry.id   AF-A0A1B6JZ30-F1
#
_cell.length_a   1.000
_cell.length_b   1.000
_cell.length_c   1.000
_cell.angle_alpha   90.00
_cell.angle_beta   90.00
_cell.angle_gamma   90.00
#
_symmetry.space_group_name_H-M   'P 1'
#
loop_
_entity.id
_entity.type
_entity.pdbx_description
1 polymer ?
#
loop_
_entity_poly.entity_id
_entity_poly.type
_entity_poly.pdbx_seq_one_letter_code
_entity_poly.pdbx_strand_id
1 'polypeptide(L)'
;EIEVDDKGVPVSKESAHNRLLFTGGCVDLSGGKIRKLESLKIAQFASAMDHQGKNPVILLNLKQITGITCREFEDAVLRNMRHLYATYPYLNQYVMNNFTKKNCQSCIVDNIKLKNSLYFLSKLLFHHFKRTVYIFVDDFDTPILNAYLKFGGKSEEFRDVCEMIYKFIRKALRNNQYLERGILTGTFHFGWMNEILSISDVRHSSIVDMTFSK
;
A
#
# COMPACT_ATOMS: atom_id res chain seq x y z
N GLU A 1 7.15 -2.74 8.92
CA GLU A 1 6.52 -4.00 8.47
C GLU A 1 7.23 -5.20 9.07
N ILE A 2 6.67 -6.41 8.97
CA ILE A 2 7.38 -7.65 9.30
C ILE A 2 8.59 -7.80 8.38
N GLU A 3 9.79 -7.90 8.96
CA GLU A 3 11.02 -8.18 8.21
C GLU A 3 11.11 -9.69 7.97
N VAL A 4 11.46 -10.08 6.76
CA VAL A 4 11.48 -11.49 6.32
C VAL A 4 12.76 -11.85 5.60
N ASP A 5 13.11 -13.13 5.64
CA ASP A 5 14.14 -13.71 4.76
C ASP A 5 13.61 -13.90 3.32
N ASP A 6 14.47 -14.42 2.43
CA ASP A 6 14.14 -14.68 1.02
C ASP A 6 12.98 -15.66 0.83
N LYS A 7 12.65 -16.46 1.86
CA LYS A 7 11.54 -17.44 1.85
C LYS A 7 10.27 -16.87 2.48
N GLY A 8 10.28 -15.60 2.92
CA GLY A 8 9.17 -14.95 3.57
C GLY A 8 8.97 -15.35 5.03
N VAL A 9 9.97 -15.95 5.68
CA VAL A 9 9.92 -16.31 7.10
C VAL A 9 10.27 -15.08 7.95
N PRO A 10 9.46 -14.72 8.96
CA PRO A 10 9.76 -13.58 9.84
C PRO A 10 11.10 -13.71 10.56
N VAL A 11 11.90 -12.65 10.50
CA VAL A 11 13.16 -12.54 11.23
C VAL A 11 12.87 -12.24 12.72
N SER A 12 13.74 -12.71 13.62
CA SER A 12 13.60 -12.40 15.05
C SER A 12 13.69 -10.90 15.31
N LYS A 13 13.08 -10.43 16.41
CA LYS A 13 13.09 -8.99 16.75
C LYS A 13 14.50 -8.44 17.00
N GLU A 14 15.44 -9.26 17.47
CA GLU A 14 16.82 -8.84 17.69
C GLU A 14 17.60 -8.69 16.38
N SER A 15 17.27 -9.49 15.37
CA SER A 15 17.94 -9.47 14.06
C SER A 15 17.24 -8.56 13.04
N ALA A 16 16.08 -7.99 13.39
CA ALA A 16 15.34 -7.07 12.53
C ALA A 16 16.02 -5.69 12.49
N HIS A 17 16.69 -5.39 11.37
CA HIS A 17 17.40 -4.13 11.15
C HIS A 17 16.46 -2.93 11.21
N ASN A 18 15.19 -3.12 10.83
CA ASN A 18 14.19 -2.07 10.86
C ASN A 18 13.96 -1.51 12.27
N ARG A 19 14.19 -2.28 13.33
CA ARG A 19 14.07 -1.78 14.71
C ARG A 19 15.13 -0.73 15.02
N LEU A 20 16.37 -0.98 14.58
CA LEU A 20 17.53 -0.11 14.80
C LEU A 20 17.38 1.26 14.12
N LEU A 21 16.63 1.34 13.02
CA LEU A 21 16.31 2.62 12.37
C LEU A 21 15.54 3.60 13.28
N PHE A 22 14.88 3.09 14.31
CA PHE A 22 14.06 3.89 15.23
C PHE A 22 14.75 4.02 16.59
N THR A 23 15.23 2.91 17.16
CA THR A 23 15.84 2.93 18.50
C THR A 23 17.26 3.46 18.51
N GLY A 24 17.93 3.54 17.35
CA GLY A 24 19.36 3.75 17.24
C GLY A 24 20.15 2.45 17.43
N GLY A 25 21.45 2.52 17.21
CA GLY A 25 22.36 1.37 17.28
C GLY A 25 23.43 1.38 16.19
N CYS A 26 24.17 0.27 16.05
CA CYS A 26 25.13 0.08 14.97
C CYS A 26 24.50 -0.78 13.88
N VAL A 27 24.60 -0.35 12.63
CA VAL A 27 24.12 -1.10 11.46
C VAL A 27 25.27 -1.34 10.50
N ASP A 28 25.41 -2.59 10.07
CA ASP A 28 26.37 -2.96 9.02
C ASP A 28 25.82 -2.58 7.65
N LEU A 29 26.55 -1.71 6.95
CA LEU A 29 26.29 -1.36 5.56
C LEU A 29 27.02 -2.32 4.63
N SER A 30 26.52 -2.42 3.39
CA SER A 30 27.20 -3.14 2.32
C SER A 30 28.65 -2.66 2.17
N GLY A 31 29.58 -3.62 2.21
CA GLY A 31 31.03 -3.35 2.19
C GLY A 31 31.71 -3.25 3.55
N GLY A 32 31.08 -3.74 4.63
CA GLY A 32 31.71 -3.86 5.96
C GLY A 32 31.85 -2.53 6.72
N LYS A 33 31.13 -1.49 6.31
CA LYS A 33 31.10 -0.20 7.01
C LYS A 33 30.04 -0.21 8.09
N ILE A 34 30.44 0.02 9.34
CA ILE A 34 29.50 0.18 10.45
C ILE A 34 29.04 1.65 10.50
N ARG A 35 27.73 1.88 10.49
CA ARG A 35 27.14 3.21 10.73
C ARG A 35 26.41 3.21 12.07
N LYS A 36 26.73 4.20 12.92
CA LYS A 36 25.99 4.47 14.14
C LYS A 36 24.77 5.33 13.84
N LEU A 37 23.61 4.90 14.30
CA LEU A 37 22.33 5.60 14.20
C LEU A 37 21.93 6.15 15.56
N GLU A 38 21.43 7.39 15.55
CA GLU A 38 20.81 7.99 16.73
C GLU A 38 19.36 7.56 16.85
N SER A 39 18.86 7.57 18.09
CA SER A 39 17.46 7.23 18.38
C SER A 39 16.52 8.34 17.89
N LEU A 40 15.44 7.97 17.20
CA LEU A 40 14.43 8.91 16.76
C LEU A 40 13.48 9.27 17.92
N LYS A 41 12.91 10.49 17.91
CA LYS A 41 11.93 10.93 18.92
C LYS A 41 10.76 9.97 19.09
N ILE A 42 10.32 9.32 18.00
CA ILE A 42 9.22 8.36 18.02
C ILE A 42 9.52 7.12 18.89
N ALA A 43 10.80 6.78 19.09
CA ALA A 43 11.20 5.64 19.93
C ALA A 43 10.86 5.85 21.41
N GLN A 44 10.62 7.08 21.85
CA GLN A 44 10.19 7.41 23.21
C GLN A 44 8.73 7.01 23.47
N PHE A 45 7.94 6.79 22.42
CA PHE A 45 6.53 6.41 22.53
C PHE A 45 6.39 4.88 22.51
N ALA A 46 6.37 4.28 23.69
CA ALA A 46 6.27 2.82 23.84
C ALA A 46 5.07 2.21 23.09
N SER A 47 3.93 2.91 23.06
CA SER A 47 2.74 2.49 22.32
C SER A 47 3.00 2.38 20.81
N ALA A 48 3.69 3.36 20.21
CA ALA A 48 4.05 3.32 18.79
C ALA A 48 5.07 2.20 18.51
N MET A 49 6.07 2.07 19.38
CA MET A 49 7.10 1.05 19.25
C MET A 49 6.57 -0.37 19.41
N ASP A 50 5.47 -0.56 20.15
CA ASP A 50 4.82 -1.86 20.27
C ASP A 50 4.17 -2.31 18.95
N HIS A 51 3.80 -1.42 18.03
CA HIS A 51 3.28 -1.82 16.71
C HIS A 51 4.38 -2.21 15.70
N GLN A 52 5.64 -1.87 15.98
CA GLN A 52 6.72 -2.05 15.03
C GLN A 52 6.98 -3.54 14.72
N GLY A 53 7.05 -3.87 13.43
CA GLY A 53 7.43 -5.21 12.97
C GLY A 53 6.38 -6.31 13.19
N LYS A 54 5.15 -5.98 13.59
CA LYS A 54 4.13 -6.98 13.95
C LYS A 54 3.17 -7.36 12.83
N ASN A 55 2.97 -6.47 11.86
CA ASN A 55 1.99 -6.65 10.79
C ASN A 55 2.63 -6.46 9.41
N PRO A 56 2.15 -7.18 8.38
CA PRO A 56 2.47 -6.88 7.00
C PRO A 56 1.92 -5.49 6.64
N VAL A 57 2.69 -4.77 5.82
CA VAL A 57 2.33 -3.44 5.33
C VAL A 57 2.40 -3.47 3.81
N ILE A 58 1.38 -2.93 3.16
CA ILE A 58 1.38 -2.64 1.73
C ILE A 58 1.53 -1.13 1.59
N LEU A 59 2.60 -0.69 0.92
CA LEU A 59 2.79 0.71 0.54
C LEU A 59 2.62 0.83 -0.98
N LEU A 60 1.62 1.60 -1.40
CA LEU A 60 1.31 1.84 -2.81
C LEU A 60 1.37 3.34 -3.09
N ASN A 61 2.36 3.79 -3.86
CA ASN A 61 2.45 5.19 -4.27
C ASN A 61 1.87 5.37 -5.69
N LEU A 62 0.96 6.32 -5.89
CA LEU A 62 0.29 6.58 -7.16
C LEU A 62 0.80 7.84 -7.90
N LYS A 63 1.91 8.44 -7.46
CA LYS A 63 2.48 9.69 -8.01
C LYS A 63 2.81 9.63 -9.50
N GLN A 64 3.24 8.47 -9.98
CA GLN A 64 3.69 8.30 -11.36
C GLN A 64 2.57 7.85 -12.31
N ILE A 65 1.32 7.79 -11.85
CA ILE A 65 0.20 7.32 -12.68
C ILE A 65 -0.30 8.45 -13.59
N THR A 66 0.00 8.32 -14.88
CA THR A 66 -0.41 9.24 -15.95
C THR A 66 -0.87 8.45 -17.18
N GLY A 67 -1.56 9.11 -18.11
CA GLY A 67 -1.95 8.53 -19.39
C GLY A 67 -2.62 9.56 -20.30
N ILE A 68 -2.70 9.26 -21.59
CA ILE A 68 -3.45 10.04 -22.57
C ILE A 68 -4.80 9.41 -22.96
N THR A 69 -5.07 8.19 -22.51
CA THR A 69 -6.34 7.46 -22.65
C THR A 69 -6.71 6.77 -21.34
N CYS A 70 -8.00 6.44 -21.12
CA CYS A 70 -8.43 5.67 -19.93
C CYS A 70 -7.66 4.36 -19.78
N ARG A 71 -7.41 3.67 -20.91
CA ARG A 71 -6.66 2.42 -20.94
C ARG A 71 -5.22 2.60 -20.46
N GLU A 72 -4.56 3.69 -20.83
CA GLU A 72 -3.20 3.95 -20.36
C GLU A 72 -3.13 4.21 -18.86
N PHE A 73 -4.15 4.87 -18.29
CA PHE A 73 -4.27 5.00 -16.83
C PHE A 73 -4.44 3.63 -16.17
N GLU A 74 -5.31 2.78 -16.70
CA GLU A 74 -5.49 1.41 -16.19
C GLU A 74 -4.18 0.61 -16.26
N ASP A 75 -3.52 0.64 -17.41
CA ASP A 75 -2.24 -0.05 -17.63
C ASP A 75 -1.14 0.49 -16.69
N ALA A 76 -1.13 1.80 -16.40
CA ALA A 76 -0.19 2.39 -15.45
C ALA A 76 -0.40 1.86 -14.03
N VAL A 77 -1.66 1.77 -13.56
CA VAL A 77 -1.95 1.20 -12.24
C VAL A 77 -1.63 -0.30 -12.21
N LEU A 78 -1.93 -1.04 -13.27
CA LEU A 78 -1.56 -2.46 -13.40
C LEU A 78 -0.03 -2.67 -13.35
N ARG A 79 0.74 -1.85 -14.06
CA ARG A 79 2.22 -1.89 -13.98
C ARG A 79 2.71 -1.64 -12.56
N ASN A 80 2.16 -0.63 -11.89
CA ASN A 80 2.51 -0.32 -10.51
C ASN A 80 2.17 -1.50 -9.56
N MET A 81 1.01 -2.12 -9.74
CA MET A 81 0.65 -3.34 -9.01
C MET A 81 1.62 -4.49 -9.30
N ARG A 82 2.05 -4.71 -10.56
CA ARG A 82 3.05 -5.75 -10.85
C ARG A 82 4.37 -5.50 -10.11
N HIS A 83 4.83 -4.26 -10.06
CA HIS A 83 6.02 -3.89 -9.28
C HIS A 83 5.82 -4.14 -7.78
N LEU A 84 4.66 -3.79 -7.23
CA LEU A 84 4.32 -4.06 -5.84
C LEU A 84 4.28 -5.56 -5.53
N TYR A 85 3.70 -6.40 -6.39
CA TYR A 85 3.73 -7.85 -6.21
C TYR A 85 5.18 -8.40 -6.24
N ALA A 86 6.05 -7.81 -7.07
CA ALA A 86 7.44 -8.22 -7.17
C ALA A 86 8.25 -7.94 -5.89
N THR A 87 7.80 -7.05 -4.99
CA THR A 87 8.43 -6.86 -3.67
C THR A 87 8.10 -7.97 -2.68
N TYR A 88 7.20 -8.90 -3.04
CA TYR A 88 6.82 -10.05 -2.22
C TYR A 88 7.09 -11.38 -2.94
N PRO A 89 8.34 -11.67 -3.34
CA PRO A 89 8.66 -12.82 -4.20
C PRO A 89 8.28 -14.17 -3.56
N TYR A 90 8.35 -14.28 -2.23
CA TYR A 90 7.97 -15.46 -1.46
C TYR A 90 6.48 -15.81 -1.59
N LEU A 91 5.62 -14.85 -1.93
CA LEU A 91 4.20 -15.12 -2.17
C LEU A 91 3.98 -15.97 -3.42
N ASN A 92 4.89 -15.95 -4.41
CA ASN A 92 4.75 -16.80 -5.60
C ASN A 92 4.81 -18.28 -5.22
N GLN A 93 5.79 -18.66 -4.39
CA GLN A 93 5.90 -20.02 -3.88
C GLN A 93 4.70 -20.38 -2.99
N TYR A 94 4.26 -19.44 -2.14
CA TYR A 94 3.07 -19.63 -1.32
C TYR A 94 1.83 -19.92 -2.18
N VAL A 95 1.62 -19.13 -3.25
CA VAL A 95 0.48 -19.29 -4.14
C VAL A 95 0.53 -20.64 -4.86
N MET A 96 1.70 -21.05 -5.37
CA MET A 96 1.88 -22.34 -6.02
C MET A 96 1.56 -23.53 -5.11
N ASN A 97 1.93 -23.43 -3.84
CA ASN A 97 1.75 -24.52 -2.88
C ASN A 97 0.33 -24.58 -2.30
N ASN A 98 -0.37 -23.44 -2.20
CA ASN A 98 -1.62 -23.33 -1.44
C ASN A 98 -2.85 -23.01 -2.30
N PHE A 99 -2.69 -22.57 -3.55
CA PHE A 99 -3.79 -22.30 -4.47
C PHE A 99 -3.70 -23.26 -5.67
N THR A 100 -4.79 -23.98 -5.95
CA THR A 100 -4.83 -24.98 -7.02
C THR A 100 -4.53 -24.39 -8.40
N LYS A 101 -3.91 -25.18 -9.29
CA LYS A 101 -3.50 -24.85 -10.68
C LYS A 101 -4.54 -24.12 -11.54
N LYS A 102 -5.83 -24.10 -11.16
CA LYS A 102 -6.85 -23.27 -11.82
C LYS A 102 -6.66 -21.77 -11.62
N ASN A 103 -5.81 -21.35 -10.68
CA ASN A 103 -5.63 -19.93 -10.34
C ASN A 103 -4.21 -19.40 -10.48
N CYS A 104 -3.22 -20.18 -10.96
CA CYS A 104 -1.86 -19.66 -10.99
C CYS A 104 -0.93 -20.42 -11.94
N GLN A 105 -0.29 -19.69 -12.86
CA GLN A 105 1.07 -20.03 -13.31
C GLN A 105 1.82 -18.84 -13.94
N SER A 106 1.15 -17.79 -14.45
CA SER A 106 1.88 -16.63 -15.05
C SER A 106 1.26 -15.25 -14.83
N CYS A 107 0.05 -15.18 -14.26
CA CYS A 107 -0.77 -13.97 -14.32
C CYS A 107 -1.61 -13.82 -13.04
N ILE A 108 -1.02 -13.75 -11.84
CA ILE A 108 -1.84 -13.35 -10.67
C ILE A 108 -2.40 -11.95 -10.94
N VAL A 109 -1.61 -11.02 -11.47
CA VAL A 109 -2.10 -9.69 -11.85
C VAL A 109 -2.91 -9.71 -13.14
N ASP A 110 -2.53 -10.46 -14.19
CA ASP A 110 -3.27 -10.37 -15.47
C ASP A 110 -4.62 -11.12 -15.45
N ASN A 111 -4.79 -12.13 -14.59
CA ASN A 111 -6.10 -12.78 -14.39
C ASN A 111 -6.96 -12.05 -13.34
N ILE A 112 -6.34 -11.31 -12.42
CA ILE A 112 -7.07 -10.53 -11.42
C ILE A 112 -7.34 -9.15 -12.00
N LYS A 113 -8.61 -8.89 -12.35
CA LYS A 113 -9.08 -7.55 -12.73
C LYS A 113 -8.50 -6.51 -11.77
N LEU A 114 -7.99 -5.40 -12.31
CA LEU A 114 -7.33 -4.32 -11.55
C LEU A 114 -8.06 -4.02 -10.23
N LYS A 115 -9.38 -3.86 -10.31
CA LYS A 115 -10.28 -3.63 -9.15
C LYS A 115 -10.02 -4.51 -7.93
N ASN A 116 -9.59 -5.77 -8.11
CA ASN A 116 -9.41 -6.74 -7.03
C ASN A 116 -7.93 -6.97 -6.64
N SER A 117 -6.97 -6.40 -7.38
CA SER A 117 -5.56 -6.77 -7.25
C SER A 117 -4.97 -6.41 -5.89
N LEU A 118 -5.29 -5.23 -5.34
CA LEU A 118 -4.81 -4.80 -4.02
C LEU A 118 -5.49 -5.57 -2.87
N TYR A 119 -6.80 -5.81 -2.98
CA TYR A 119 -7.52 -6.69 -2.04
C TYR A 119 -6.90 -8.08 -2.00
N PHE A 120 -6.61 -8.67 -3.16
CA PHE A 120 -6.03 -10.00 -3.24
C PHE A 120 -4.63 -10.05 -2.62
N LEU A 121 -3.80 -9.02 -2.81
CA LEU A 121 -2.50 -8.94 -2.17
C LEU A 121 -2.64 -8.97 -0.64
N SER A 122 -3.58 -8.21 -0.07
CA SER A 122 -3.85 -8.24 1.37
C SER A 122 -4.29 -9.62 1.86
N LYS A 123 -5.10 -10.34 1.06
CA LYS A 123 -5.50 -11.71 1.34
C LYS A 123 -4.31 -12.66 1.39
N LEU A 124 -3.39 -12.56 0.42
CA LEU A 124 -2.20 -13.40 0.38
C LEU A 124 -1.31 -13.18 1.60
N LEU A 125 -1.03 -11.92 1.93
CA LEU A 125 -0.22 -11.57 3.10
C LEU A 125 -0.86 -12.04 4.40
N PHE A 126 -2.18 -11.89 4.56
CA PHE A 126 -2.90 -12.42 5.71
C PHE A 126 -2.75 -13.94 5.82
N HIS A 127 -2.92 -14.67 4.72
CA HIS A 127 -2.84 -16.13 4.76
C HIS A 127 -1.40 -16.63 5.01
N HIS A 128 -0.40 -15.89 4.55
CA HIS A 128 1.02 -16.19 4.78
C HIS A 128 1.43 -15.90 6.24
N PHE A 129 1.16 -14.69 6.75
CA PHE A 129 1.62 -14.26 8.08
C PHE A 129 0.64 -14.54 9.22
N LYS A 130 -0.61 -14.89 8.93
CA LYS A 130 -1.72 -14.99 9.90
C LYS A 130 -1.92 -13.70 10.71
N ARG A 131 -1.67 -12.55 10.08
CA ARG A 131 -1.81 -11.21 10.63
C ARG A 131 -2.58 -10.33 9.67
N THR A 132 -3.43 -9.46 10.21
CA THR A 132 -4.12 -8.40 9.46
C THR A 132 -3.12 -7.39 8.88
N VAL A 133 -3.46 -6.79 7.75
CA VAL A 133 -2.56 -6.01 6.88
C VAL A 133 -2.83 -4.52 7.02
N TYR A 134 -1.80 -3.70 7.08
CA TYR A 134 -1.93 -2.25 6.91
C TYR A 134 -1.78 -1.88 5.44
N ILE A 135 -2.67 -1.04 4.90
CA ILE A 135 -2.58 -0.56 3.51
C ILE A 135 -2.39 0.95 3.50
N PHE A 136 -1.25 1.41 3.02
CA PHE A 136 -0.94 2.83 2.85
C PHE A 136 -0.92 3.15 1.36
N VAL A 137 -1.83 4.02 0.93
CA VAL A 137 -1.87 4.53 -0.45
C VAL A 137 -1.45 5.98 -0.43
N ASP A 138 -0.34 6.25 -1.09
CA ASP A 138 0.24 7.58 -1.19
C ASP A 138 -0.06 8.21 -2.55
N ASP A 139 -0.18 9.53 -2.56
CA ASP A 139 -0.55 10.35 -3.72
C ASP A 139 -1.85 9.85 -4.41
N PHE A 140 -2.86 9.45 -3.65
CA PHE A 140 -4.07 8.79 -4.20
C PHE A 140 -4.86 9.68 -5.18
N ASP A 141 -4.71 10.99 -5.04
CA ASP A 141 -5.33 12.06 -5.82
C ASP A 141 -4.59 12.38 -7.12
N THR A 142 -3.33 11.94 -7.26
CA THR A 142 -2.51 12.23 -8.45
C THR A 142 -3.08 11.65 -9.76
N PRO A 143 -3.50 10.36 -9.84
CA PRO A 143 -4.12 9.83 -11.05
C PRO A 143 -5.34 10.65 -11.51
N ILE A 144 -6.11 11.15 -10.55
CA ILE A 144 -7.31 11.95 -10.76
C ILE A 144 -6.94 13.30 -11.34
N LEU A 145 -5.97 13.98 -10.72
CA LEU A 145 -5.50 15.28 -11.19
C LEU A 145 -4.95 15.17 -12.61
N ASN A 146 -4.17 14.13 -12.89
CA ASN A 146 -3.63 13.89 -14.22
C ASN A 146 -4.74 13.64 -15.25
N ALA A 147 -5.79 12.89 -14.90
CA ALA A 147 -6.95 12.70 -15.76
C ALA A 147 -7.73 14.01 -15.98
N TYR A 148 -7.90 14.82 -14.94
CA TYR A 148 -8.55 16.13 -15.04
C TYR A 148 -7.80 17.05 -15.99
N LEU A 149 -6.47 17.14 -15.86
CA LEU A 149 -5.61 17.94 -16.74
C LEU A 149 -5.63 17.44 -18.19
N LYS A 150 -5.78 16.11 -18.38
CA LYS A 150 -5.76 15.50 -19.71
C LYS A 150 -7.08 15.62 -20.46
N PHE A 151 -8.20 15.34 -19.80
CA PHE A 151 -9.52 15.21 -20.45
C PHE A 151 -10.50 16.34 -20.11
N GLY A 152 -10.26 17.08 -19.02
CA GLY A 152 -11.19 18.06 -18.47
C GLY A 152 -12.27 17.42 -17.59
N GLY A 153 -12.70 18.13 -16.55
CA GLY A 153 -13.55 17.57 -15.48
C GLY A 153 -14.97 17.17 -15.85
N LYS A 154 -15.44 17.45 -17.07
CA LYS A 154 -16.79 17.09 -17.55
C LYS A 154 -16.79 15.94 -18.56
N SER A 155 -15.63 15.43 -18.94
CA SER A 155 -15.52 14.37 -19.94
C SER A 155 -15.94 13.01 -19.37
N GLU A 156 -16.35 12.10 -20.24
CA GLU A 156 -16.65 10.72 -19.86
C GLU A 156 -15.38 9.99 -19.45
N GLU A 157 -14.27 10.22 -20.14
CA GLU A 157 -12.96 9.64 -19.84
C GLU A 157 -12.44 10.01 -18.45
N PHE A 158 -12.62 11.28 -18.06
CA PHE A 158 -12.29 11.72 -16.71
C PHE A 158 -13.11 10.94 -15.67
N ARG A 159 -14.43 10.79 -15.89
CA ARG A 159 -15.32 10.04 -15.01
C ARG A 159 -14.93 8.56 -14.93
N ASP A 160 -14.52 7.95 -16.03
CA ASP A 160 -14.08 6.56 -16.09
C ASP A 160 -12.81 6.32 -15.28
N VAL A 161 -11.79 7.18 -15.44
CA VAL A 161 -10.56 7.08 -14.64
C VAL A 161 -10.86 7.26 -13.16
N CYS A 162 -11.72 8.24 -12.85
CA CYS A 162 -12.20 8.46 -11.50
C CYS A 162 -12.83 7.21 -10.90
N GLU A 163 -13.81 6.63 -11.60
CA GLU A 163 -14.53 5.44 -11.16
C GLU A 163 -13.61 4.21 -11.02
N MET A 164 -12.62 4.06 -11.92
CA MET A 164 -11.61 3.01 -11.85
C MET A 164 -10.79 3.09 -10.56
N ILE A 165 -10.19 4.25 -10.28
CA ILE A 165 -9.38 4.47 -9.06
C ILE A 165 -10.23 4.29 -7.80
N TYR A 166 -11.45 4.84 -7.81
CA TYR A 166 -12.41 4.69 -6.74
C TYR A 166 -12.72 3.21 -6.45
N LYS A 167 -13.11 2.45 -7.48
CA LYS A 167 -13.44 1.02 -7.34
C LYS A 167 -12.23 0.21 -6.85
N PHE A 168 -11.04 0.53 -7.32
CA PHE A 168 -9.79 -0.10 -6.92
C PHE A 168 -9.48 0.11 -5.43
N ILE A 169 -9.48 1.36 -4.96
CA ILE A 169 -9.24 1.70 -3.55
C ILE A 169 -10.37 1.17 -2.66
N ARG A 170 -11.64 1.43 -3.02
CA ARG A 170 -12.80 1.00 -2.25
C ARG A 170 -12.83 -0.50 -2.04
N LYS A 171 -12.46 -1.30 -3.04
CA LYS A 171 -12.46 -2.76 -2.92
C LYS A 171 -11.39 -3.25 -1.94
N ALA A 172 -10.24 -2.58 -1.86
CA ALA A 172 -9.18 -2.93 -0.94
C ALA A 172 -9.47 -2.50 0.51
N LEU A 173 -10.23 -1.41 0.70
CA LEU A 173 -10.48 -0.86 2.04
C LEU A 173 -11.82 -1.27 2.65
N ARG A 174 -12.90 -1.27 1.87
CA ARG A 174 -14.26 -1.51 2.40
C ARG A 174 -14.54 -2.99 2.57
N ASN A 175 -14.99 -3.38 3.77
CA ASN A 175 -15.34 -4.76 4.13
C ASN A 175 -14.20 -5.75 3.86
N ASN A 176 -12.95 -5.30 3.95
CA ASN A 176 -11.80 -6.16 3.79
C ASN A 176 -11.45 -6.81 5.14
N GLN A 177 -11.88 -8.05 5.34
CA GLN A 177 -11.60 -8.82 6.55
C GLN A 177 -10.11 -9.06 6.83
N TYR A 178 -9.23 -8.83 5.85
CA TYR A 178 -7.79 -8.98 5.97
C TYR A 178 -7.08 -7.67 6.36
N LEU A 179 -7.81 -6.54 6.33
CA LEU A 179 -7.28 -5.21 6.62
C LEU A 179 -7.33 -4.93 8.12
N GLU A 180 -6.23 -4.45 8.67
CA GLU A 180 -6.18 -3.85 10.01
C GLU A 180 -6.57 -2.38 9.96
N ARG A 181 -5.89 -1.61 9.10
CA ARG A 181 -6.15 -0.20 8.88
C ARG A 181 -5.62 0.27 7.52
N GLY A 182 -6.39 1.15 6.89
CA GLY A 182 -5.98 1.86 5.67
C GLY A 182 -5.57 3.31 5.98
N ILE A 183 -4.56 3.82 5.29
CA ILE A 183 -4.22 5.25 5.26
C ILE A 183 -4.15 5.69 3.79
N LEU A 184 -4.81 6.80 3.48
CA LEU A 184 -4.75 7.44 2.17
C LEU A 184 -4.12 8.82 2.35
N THR A 185 -3.08 9.15 1.59
CA THR A 185 -2.46 10.47 1.57
C THR A 185 -2.55 11.08 0.18
N GLY A 186 -2.85 12.37 0.12
CA GLY A 186 -3.00 13.11 -1.12
C GLY A 186 -3.00 14.61 -0.84
N THR A 187 -2.80 15.41 -1.88
CA THR A 187 -2.70 16.87 -1.78
C THR A 187 -4.05 17.55 -1.93
N PHE A 188 -4.85 17.09 -2.89
CA PHE A 188 -6.12 17.68 -3.28
C PHE A 188 -7.29 16.90 -2.69
N HIS A 189 -8.26 17.65 -2.15
CA HIS A 189 -9.55 17.13 -1.78
C HIS A 189 -10.56 17.38 -2.91
N PHE A 190 -11.21 16.32 -3.38
CA PHE A 190 -12.27 16.41 -4.39
C PHE A 190 -13.61 15.98 -3.81
N GLY A 191 -14.72 16.63 -4.18
CA GLY A 191 -16.04 16.37 -3.59
C GLY A 191 -16.57 14.93 -3.73
N TRP A 192 -16.14 14.20 -4.77
CA TRP A 192 -16.45 12.78 -4.96
C TRP A 192 -15.66 11.84 -4.04
N MET A 193 -14.60 12.34 -3.38
CA MET A 193 -13.95 11.63 -2.26
C MET A 193 -14.89 11.45 -1.08
N ASN A 194 -15.95 12.25 -0.95
CA ASN A 194 -16.97 12.04 0.08
C ASN A 194 -17.63 10.66 -0.02
N GLU A 195 -17.63 10.02 -1.21
CA GLU A 195 -18.07 8.63 -1.36
C GLU A 195 -17.05 7.58 -0.89
N ILE A 196 -15.77 7.95 -0.80
CA ILE A 196 -14.72 7.14 -0.14
C ILE A 196 -14.79 7.38 1.37
N LEU A 197 -14.97 8.64 1.79
CA LEU A 197 -15.07 9.02 3.19
C LEU A 197 -16.37 8.53 3.85
N SER A 198 -17.43 8.25 3.07
CA SER A 198 -18.67 7.63 3.58
C SER A 198 -18.53 6.13 3.87
N ILE A 199 -17.35 5.54 3.66
CA ILE A 199 -17.00 4.24 4.23
C ILE A 199 -16.96 4.44 5.75
N SER A 200 -17.81 3.70 6.48
CA SER A 200 -17.79 3.69 7.95
C SER A 200 -16.37 3.47 8.47
N ASP A 201 -15.97 4.24 9.48
CA ASP A 201 -14.64 4.23 10.12
C ASP A 201 -13.50 5.00 9.41
N VAL A 202 -13.79 5.84 8.42
CA VAL A 202 -12.79 6.76 7.86
C VAL A 202 -12.67 8.03 8.73
N ARG A 203 -11.45 8.33 9.20
CA ARG A 203 -11.10 9.64 9.77
C ARG A 203 -10.39 10.46 8.71
N HIS A 204 -10.90 11.64 8.42
CA HIS A 204 -10.24 12.63 7.58
C HIS A 204 -9.47 13.61 8.47
N SER A 205 -8.20 13.83 8.14
CA SER A 205 -7.35 14.82 8.79
C SER A 205 -6.68 15.66 7.71
N SER A 206 -6.74 16.97 7.85
CA SER A 206 -6.08 17.93 6.98
C SER A 206 -5.11 18.79 7.78
N ILE A 207 -4.02 19.23 7.16
CA ILE A 207 -3.08 20.16 7.80
C ILE A 207 -3.73 21.52 8.13
N VAL A 208 -4.81 21.87 7.43
CA VAL A 208 -5.60 23.09 7.71
C VAL A 208 -6.64 22.88 8.82
N ASP A 209 -6.77 21.66 9.38
CA ASP A 209 -7.67 21.46 10.52
C ASP A 209 -7.13 22.19 11.74
N MET A 210 -8.03 22.78 12.53
CA MET A 210 -7.67 23.54 13.74
C MET A 210 -6.82 22.72 14.73
N THR A 211 -6.99 21.40 14.75
CA THR A 211 -6.23 20.47 15.59
C THR A 211 -4.73 20.44 15.27
N PHE A 212 -4.35 20.76 14.03
CA PHE A 212 -2.96 20.79 13.55
C PHE A 212 -2.45 22.20 13.28
N SER A 213 -3.28 23.22 13.49
CA SER A 213 -2.93 24.63 13.38
C SER A 213 -2.28 25.09 14.70
N LYS A 214 -0.95 25.03 14.75
CA LYS A 214 -0.14 25.65 15.82
C LYS A 214 0.85 26.62 15.22
#